data_AF-T1CQC3-F1
#
_entry.id   AF-T1CQC3-F1
#
_cell.length_a   1.000
_cell.length_b   1.000
_cell.length_c   1.000
_cell.angle_alpha   90.00
_cell.angle_beta   90.00
_cell.angle_gamma   90.00
#
_symmetry.space_group_name_H-M   'P 1'
#
loop_
_entity.id
_entity.type
_entity.pdbx_description
1 polymer ?
#
loop_
_entity_poly.entity_id
_entity_poly.type
_entity_poly.pdbx_seq_one_letter_code
_entity_poly.pdbx_strand_id
1 'polypeptide(L)'
;KGFPYIGVEASGKEEIFGTVADLTGLARKVTSIEPILNFAHVHSVQGGSLIEVRDFESIIDTFSKYKKGDLCTEFSGVEYSGYSEVKLTAIKHGDLKFETLSEVLADLTDDVTIISSSPLLEHDSQYMNIILLRTIAKKLQKKESRKNDGEVEKVTRSYPVKKGTKLDVDSILKTTREVTRSGTVSKEHVIAKIPGLERVELWGEGKNLLCETTADKNSENYVAAVKKFNELIEALTGYSAKERKKIVSKAPKE
;
A
#
# COMPACT_ATOMS: atom_id res chain seq x y z
N LYS A 1 -37.87 4.13 -10.49
CA LYS A 1 -37.07 2.96 -10.90
C LYS A 1 -37.87 2.21 -11.95
N GLY A 2 -37.42 2.24 -13.21
CA GLY A 2 -38.06 1.55 -14.33
C GLY A 2 -37.02 0.63 -14.94
N PHE A 3 -37.28 -0.68 -14.90
CA PHE A 3 -36.50 -1.71 -15.57
C PHE A 3 -37.28 -2.18 -16.80
N PRO A 4 -36.60 -2.64 -17.87
CA PRO A 4 -35.14 -2.86 -17.95
C PRO A 4 -34.34 -1.60 -18.35
N TYR A 5 -33.14 -1.45 -17.79
CA TYR A 5 -32.13 -0.54 -18.35
C TYR A 5 -31.45 -1.22 -19.53
N ILE A 6 -31.11 -0.45 -20.56
CA ILE A 6 -30.41 -0.95 -21.73
C ILE A 6 -28.92 -0.64 -21.55
N GLY A 7 -28.11 -1.69 -21.44
CA GLY A 7 -26.66 -1.61 -21.48
C GLY A 7 -26.16 -1.56 -22.93
N VAL A 8 -25.23 -0.65 -23.24
CA VAL A 8 -24.53 -0.63 -24.53
C VAL A 8 -23.04 -0.78 -24.28
N GLU A 9 -22.49 -1.89 -24.74
CA GLU A 9 -21.11 -2.32 -24.49
C GLU A 9 -20.09 -1.65 -25.42
N ALA A 10 -18.86 -1.51 -24.92
CA ALA A 10 -17.72 -1.13 -25.74
C ALA A 10 -17.46 -2.17 -26.83
N SER A 11 -17.01 -1.74 -28.01
CA SER A 11 -16.66 -2.66 -29.09
C SER A 11 -15.15 -2.87 -29.18
N GLY A 12 -14.72 -4.09 -29.48
CA GLY A 12 -13.33 -4.43 -29.77
C GLY A 12 -12.89 -4.10 -31.20
N LYS A 13 -13.77 -3.53 -32.05
CA LYS A 13 -13.50 -3.24 -33.46
C LYS A 13 -13.61 -1.74 -33.72
N GLU A 14 -12.58 -1.15 -34.32
CA GLU A 14 -12.53 0.28 -34.65
C GLU A 14 -13.67 0.70 -35.60
N GLU A 15 -14.07 -0.19 -36.52
CA GLU A 15 -15.13 0.06 -37.49
C GLU A 15 -16.55 -0.07 -36.90
N ILE A 16 -16.69 -0.52 -35.65
CA ILE A 16 -17.98 -0.70 -34.98
C ILE A 16 -18.18 0.42 -33.94
N PHE A 17 -19.40 0.97 -33.90
CA PHE A 17 -19.79 1.92 -32.85
C PHE A 17 -19.60 1.30 -31.45
N GLY A 18 -18.86 1.97 -30.58
CA GLY A 18 -18.58 1.45 -29.25
C GLY A 18 -17.29 1.96 -28.62
N THR A 19 -16.70 3.04 -29.13
CA THR A 19 -15.58 3.68 -28.45
C THR A 19 -16.03 4.33 -27.13
N VAL A 20 -15.09 4.62 -26.24
CA VAL A 20 -15.39 5.35 -24.98
C VAL A 20 -16.09 6.69 -25.26
N ALA A 21 -15.70 7.38 -26.33
CA ALA A 21 -16.32 8.64 -26.74
C ALA A 21 -17.77 8.44 -27.23
N ASP A 22 -17.99 7.40 -28.04
CA ASP A 22 -19.32 7.03 -28.54
C ASP A 22 -20.28 6.71 -27.39
N LEU A 23 -19.86 5.84 -26.48
CA LEU A 23 -20.69 5.37 -25.39
C LEU A 23 -21.03 6.46 -24.39
N THR A 24 -20.04 7.24 -23.96
CA THR A 24 -20.31 8.38 -23.06
C THR A 24 -21.14 9.46 -23.76
N GLY A 25 -20.95 9.66 -25.08
CA GLY A 25 -21.79 10.52 -25.90
C GLY A 25 -23.25 10.06 -25.97
N LEU A 26 -23.46 8.76 -26.15
CA LEU A 26 -24.78 8.14 -26.17
C LEU A 26 -25.47 8.25 -24.80
N ALA A 27 -24.76 7.93 -23.72
CA ALA A 27 -25.30 8.00 -22.36
C ALA A 27 -25.68 9.44 -21.94
N ARG A 28 -24.98 10.46 -22.46
CA ARG A 28 -25.36 11.88 -22.28
C ARG A 28 -26.64 12.25 -23.02
N LYS A 29 -26.85 11.70 -24.23
CA LYS A 29 -28.02 12.00 -25.07
C LYS A 29 -29.27 11.20 -24.68
N VAL A 30 -29.08 9.95 -24.26
CA VAL A 30 -30.15 9.01 -23.94
C VAL A 30 -29.94 8.52 -22.51
N THR A 31 -30.50 9.24 -21.54
CA THR A 31 -30.24 9.05 -20.11
C THR A 31 -30.71 7.71 -19.55
N SER A 32 -31.51 6.95 -20.30
CA SER A 32 -31.96 5.59 -19.95
C SER A 32 -30.93 4.51 -20.30
N ILE A 33 -29.90 4.84 -21.08
CA ILE A 33 -28.83 3.91 -21.47
C ILE A 33 -27.71 3.95 -20.42
N GLU A 34 -27.17 2.78 -20.13
CA GLU A 34 -25.97 2.59 -19.34
C GLU A 34 -24.82 2.13 -20.26
N PRO A 35 -23.70 2.86 -20.33
CA PRO A 35 -22.54 2.38 -21.07
C PRO A 35 -21.87 1.25 -20.27
N ILE A 36 -21.59 0.12 -20.92
CA ILE A 36 -20.95 -1.05 -20.29
C ILE A 36 -19.47 -1.06 -20.65
N LEU A 37 -18.63 -1.07 -19.62
CA LEU A 37 -17.17 -1.11 -19.77
C LEU A 37 -16.73 -2.56 -19.98
N ASN A 38 -16.30 -2.89 -21.19
CA ASN A 38 -15.51 -4.10 -21.45
C ASN A 38 -14.03 -3.72 -21.53
N PHE A 39 -13.23 -4.17 -20.56
CA PHE A 39 -11.82 -3.81 -20.43
C PHE A 39 -10.99 -4.29 -21.63
N ALA A 40 -11.26 -5.48 -22.16
CA ALA A 40 -10.54 -6.05 -23.31
C ALA A 40 -10.78 -5.23 -24.57
N HIS A 41 -12.03 -4.85 -24.81
CA HIS A 41 -12.41 -4.03 -25.96
C HIS A 41 -11.81 -2.62 -25.90
N VAL A 42 -11.93 -1.94 -24.76
CA VAL A 42 -11.34 -0.60 -24.59
C VAL A 42 -9.81 -0.65 -24.73
N HIS A 43 -9.17 -1.63 -24.11
CA HIS A 43 -7.72 -1.79 -24.17
C HIS A 43 -7.23 -2.01 -25.60
N SER A 44 -7.86 -2.92 -26.35
CA SER A 44 -7.46 -3.26 -27.72
C SER A 44 -7.69 -2.14 -28.73
N VAL A 45 -8.85 -1.48 -28.70
CA VAL A 45 -9.16 -0.39 -29.65
C VAL A 45 -8.35 0.88 -29.38
N GLN A 46 -7.78 1.01 -28.18
CA GLN A 46 -6.86 2.10 -27.85
C GLN A 46 -5.38 1.69 -27.94
N GLY A 47 -5.09 0.52 -28.51
CA GLY A 47 -3.72 0.07 -28.79
C GLY A 47 -2.91 -0.24 -27.53
N GLY A 48 -3.54 -0.86 -26.52
CA GLY A 48 -2.88 -1.29 -25.30
C GLY A 48 -2.94 -0.30 -24.15
N SER A 49 -4.04 0.45 -24.02
CA SER A 49 -4.10 1.63 -23.14
C SER A 49 -4.21 1.34 -21.63
N LEU A 50 -4.54 0.11 -21.23
CA LEU A 50 -4.79 -0.25 -19.83
C LEU A 50 -3.66 -1.13 -19.29
N ILE A 51 -2.63 -0.50 -18.71
CA ILE A 51 -1.41 -1.19 -18.25
C ILE A 51 -1.14 -0.90 -16.77
N GLU A 52 -1.23 0.36 -16.36
CA GLU A 52 -0.95 0.81 -15.00
C GLU A 52 -2.25 1.08 -14.22
N VAL A 53 -2.15 1.08 -12.88
CA VAL A 53 -3.27 1.35 -11.95
C VAL A 53 -4.07 2.60 -12.34
N ARG A 54 -3.39 3.69 -12.73
CA ARG A 54 -4.02 4.97 -13.09
C ARG A 54 -4.87 4.89 -14.35
N ASP A 55 -4.51 4.03 -15.30
CA ASP A 55 -5.28 3.84 -16.53
C ASP A 55 -6.64 3.23 -16.21
N PHE A 56 -6.65 2.22 -15.33
CA PHE A 56 -7.86 1.57 -14.84
C PHE A 56 -8.72 2.50 -13.98
N GLU A 57 -8.11 3.28 -13.07
CA GLU A 57 -8.83 4.30 -12.27
C GLU A 57 -9.57 5.29 -13.19
N SER A 58 -8.87 5.83 -14.18
CA SER A 58 -9.41 6.83 -15.12
C SER A 58 -10.60 6.30 -15.94
N ILE A 59 -10.49 5.07 -16.45
CA ILE A 59 -11.58 4.50 -17.26
C ILE A 59 -12.78 4.10 -16.40
N ILE A 60 -12.55 3.58 -15.19
CA ILE A 60 -13.62 3.26 -14.23
C ILE A 60 -14.36 4.53 -13.82
N ASP A 61 -13.65 5.62 -13.50
CA ASP A 61 -14.25 6.92 -13.17
C ASP A 61 -15.10 7.48 -14.33
N THR A 62 -14.67 7.22 -15.56
CA THR A 62 -15.38 7.66 -16.75
C THR A 62 -16.74 6.96 -16.90
N PHE A 63 -16.78 5.64 -16.73
CA PHE A 63 -18.01 4.86 -16.85
C PHE A 63 -18.92 4.99 -15.62
N SER A 64 -18.33 5.10 -14.43
CA SER A 64 -19.07 5.23 -13.16
C SER A 64 -19.98 6.46 -13.10
N LYS A 65 -19.71 7.50 -13.90
CA LYS A 65 -20.59 8.70 -14.01
C LYS A 65 -21.96 8.41 -14.61
N TYR A 66 -22.11 7.28 -15.31
CA TYR A 66 -23.32 6.96 -16.08
C TYR A 66 -24.06 5.71 -15.57
N LYS A 67 -23.52 5.04 -14.54
CA LYS A 67 -24.07 3.79 -13.99
C LYS A 67 -25.50 3.97 -13.46
N LYS A 68 -26.35 2.94 -13.57
CA LYS A 68 -27.75 2.95 -13.07
C LYS A 68 -27.94 2.15 -11.79
N GLY A 69 -26.87 1.54 -11.29
CA GLY A 69 -26.78 0.82 -10.03
C GLY A 69 -25.32 0.54 -9.72
N ASP A 70 -25.01 -0.74 -9.49
CA ASP A 70 -23.63 -1.21 -9.35
C ASP A 70 -22.90 -1.04 -10.70
N LEU A 71 -21.59 -0.83 -10.64
CA LEU A 71 -20.81 -0.70 -11.87
C LEU A 71 -20.73 -2.09 -12.54
N CYS A 72 -21.39 -2.24 -13.69
CA CYS A 72 -21.32 -3.47 -14.48
C CYS A 72 -20.22 -3.37 -15.54
N THR A 73 -19.31 -4.34 -15.54
CA THR A 73 -18.15 -4.38 -16.44
C THR A 73 -17.89 -5.80 -16.92
N GLU A 74 -17.05 -5.93 -17.95
CA GLU A 74 -16.61 -7.22 -18.48
C GLU A 74 -15.09 -7.28 -18.58
N PHE A 75 -14.53 -8.46 -18.29
CA PHE A 75 -13.09 -8.69 -18.34
C PHE A 75 -12.75 -10.03 -19.00
N SER A 76 -11.69 -9.98 -19.81
CA SER A 76 -11.02 -11.13 -20.41
C SER A 76 -9.57 -10.75 -20.75
N GLY A 77 -8.74 -11.72 -21.11
CA GLY A 77 -7.48 -11.41 -21.80
C GLY A 77 -7.78 -11.04 -23.25
N VAL A 78 -6.86 -10.35 -23.93
CA VAL A 78 -7.07 -9.93 -25.32
C VAL A 78 -5.80 -10.00 -26.13
N GLU A 79 -5.93 -10.47 -27.37
CA GLU A 79 -4.93 -10.31 -28.42
C GLU A 79 -5.44 -9.25 -29.39
N TYR A 80 -4.61 -8.26 -29.71
CA TYR A 80 -4.97 -7.15 -30.58
C TYR A 80 -3.81 -6.80 -31.52
N SER A 81 -4.14 -6.13 -32.62
CA SER A 81 -3.16 -5.65 -33.60
C SER A 81 -3.49 -4.21 -33.98
N GLY A 82 -2.56 -3.29 -33.72
CA GLY A 82 -2.83 -1.86 -33.88
C GLY A 82 -3.92 -1.42 -32.90
N TYR A 83 -5.06 -1.01 -33.44
CA TYR A 83 -6.22 -0.47 -32.70
C TYR A 83 -7.47 -1.35 -32.87
N SER A 84 -7.29 -2.67 -33.01
CA SER A 84 -8.39 -3.60 -33.21
C SER A 84 -8.13 -4.93 -32.52
N GLU A 85 -9.15 -5.45 -31.87
CA GLU A 85 -9.16 -6.79 -31.29
C GLU A 85 -8.99 -7.85 -32.39
N VAL A 86 -8.08 -8.79 -32.15
CA VAL A 86 -7.96 -10.01 -32.95
C VAL A 86 -8.85 -11.10 -32.35
N LYS A 87 -8.72 -11.34 -31.03
CA LYS A 87 -9.58 -12.26 -30.27
C LYS A 87 -9.47 -12.04 -28.76
N LEU A 88 -10.52 -12.43 -28.04
CA LEU A 88 -10.45 -12.63 -26.60
C LEU A 88 -9.64 -13.90 -26.26
N THR A 89 -8.95 -13.85 -25.13
CA THR A 89 -8.06 -14.93 -24.65
C THR A 89 -8.26 -15.15 -23.15
N ALA A 90 -7.67 -16.22 -22.62
CA ALA A 90 -7.64 -16.42 -21.17
C ALA A 90 -6.90 -15.28 -20.48
N ILE A 91 -7.31 -14.92 -19.26
CA ILE A 91 -6.85 -13.70 -18.57
C ILE A 91 -5.34 -13.67 -18.23
N LYS A 92 -4.64 -14.80 -18.40
CA LYS A 92 -3.18 -14.91 -18.22
C LYS A 92 -2.39 -14.51 -19.48
N HIS A 93 -3.04 -14.46 -20.63
CA HIS A 93 -2.43 -14.11 -21.92
C HIS A 93 -2.61 -12.62 -22.22
N GLY A 94 -1.73 -12.08 -23.07
CA GLY A 94 -1.70 -10.65 -23.38
C GLY A 94 -1.06 -9.80 -22.28
N ASP A 95 -1.10 -8.50 -22.47
CA ASP A 95 -0.59 -7.43 -21.61
C ASP A 95 -1.67 -6.80 -20.71
N LEU A 96 -2.96 -6.96 -21.04
CA LEU A 96 -4.06 -6.62 -20.14
C LEU A 96 -4.07 -7.57 -18.91
N LYS A 97 -3.68 -7.05 -17.74
CA LYS A 97 -3.54 -7.85 -16.50
C LYS A 97 -4.64 -7.60 -15.49
N PHE A 98 -5.34 -8.66 -15.10
CA PHE A 98 -6.34 -8.59 -14.02
C PHE A 98 -5.68 -8.25 -12.67
N GLU A 99 -4.43 -8.64 -12.45
CA GLU A 99 -3.68 -8.29 -11.24
C GLU A 99 -3.59 -6.77 -11.04
N THR A 100 -3.33 -6.01 -12.11
CA THR A 100 -3.31 -4.53 -12.03
C THR A 100 -4.70 -3.99 -11.72
N LEU A 101 -5.73 -4.47 -12.43
CA LEU A 101 -7.12 -4.08 -12.14
C LEU A 101 -7.51 -4.40 -10.68
N SER A 102 -7.07 -5.53 -10.14
CA SER A 102 -7.37 -5.94 -8.75
C SER A 102 -6.85 -4.95 -7.71
N GLU A 103 -5.74 -4.24 -8.00
CA GLU A 103 -5.22 -3.21 -7.11
C GLU A 103 -6.17 -2.00 -7.07
N VAL A 104 -6.83 -1.65 -8.18
CA VAL A 104 -7.89 -0.61 -8.20
C VAL A 104 -9.15 -1.10 -7.50
N LEU A 105 -9.63 -2.30 -7.86
CA LEU A 105 -10.85 -2.87 -7.29
C LEU A 105 -10.80 -2.99 -5.77
N ALA A 106 -9.64 -3.34 -5.21
CA ALA A 106 -9.47 -3.49 -3.76
C ALA A 106 -9.60 -2.17 -2.97
N ASP A 107 -9.52 -1.01 -3.64
CA ASP A 107 -9.71 0.31 -3.04
C ASP A 107 -11.03 0.99 -3.47
N LEU A 108 -11.82 0.37 -4.35
CA LEU A 108 -13.13 0.89 -4.73
C LEU A 108 -14.11 0.83 -3.55
N THR A 109 -14.88 1.91 -3.38
CA THR A 109 -15.95 1.99 -2.38
C THR A 109 -17.29 1.50 -2.90
N ASP A 110 -17.47 1.51 -4.22
CA ASP A 110 -18.70 1.12 -4.88
C ASP A 110 -18.70 -0.38 -5.21
N ASP A 111 -19.88 -0.99 -5.17
CA ASP A 111 -20.05 -2.36 -5.65
C ASP A 111 -19.84 -2.43 -7.18
N VAL A 112 -19.11 -3.46 -7.60
CA VAL A 112 -18.75 -3.73 -9.00
C VAL A 112 -19.12 -5.16 -9.36
N THR A 113 -19.79 -5.33 -10.50
CA THR A 113 -19.98 -6.62 -11.15
C THR A 113 -18.99 -6.74 -12.31
N ILE A 114 -18.21 -7.82 -12.32
CA ILE A 114 -17.29 -8.15 -13.42
C ILE A 114 -17.73 -9.46 -14.04
N ILE A 115 -18.19 -9.41 -15.28
CA ILE A 115 -18.56 -10.56 -16.08
C ILE A 115 -17.31 -11.09 -16.78
N SER A 116 -17.07 -12.40 -16.67
CA SER A 116 -15.99 -13.04 -17.42
C SER A 116 -16.43 -13.27 -18.86
N SER A 117 -15.81 -12.55 -19.80
CA SER A 117 -15.98 -12.76 -21.25
C SER A 117 -14.85 -13.63 -21.84
N SER A 118 -14.02 -14.23 -20.97
CA SER A 118 -12.92 -15.12 -21.36
C SER A 118 -13.45 -16.42 -22.00
N PRO A 119 -12.72 -17.02 -22.96
CA PRO A 119 -13.01 -18.37 -23.45
C PRO A 119 -12.95 -19.45 -22.35
N LEU A 120 -12.37 -19.16 -21.18
CA LEU A 120 -12.33 -20.04 -20.00
C LEU A 120 -13.28 -19.57 -18.88
N LEU A 121 -14.47 -19.06 -19.24
CA LEU A 121 -15.58 -18.58 -18.39
C LEU A 121 -15.44 -18.83 -16.87
N GLU A 122 -15.90 -19.99 -16.35
CA GLU A 122 -15.97 -20.28 -14.92
C GLU A 122 -14.58 -20.37 -14.28
N HIS A 123 -13.61 -20.91 -15.01
CA HIS A 123 -12.25 -21.04 -14.50
C HIS A 123 -11.60 -19.67 -14.29
N ASP A 124 -11.71 -18.79 -15.28
CA ASP A 124 -11.11 -17.46 -15.20
C ASP A 124 -11.88 -16.54 -14.24
N SER A 125 -13.20 -16.65 -14.15
CA SER A 125 -13.98 -15.91 -13.12
C SER A 125 -13.57 -16.31 -11.70
N GLN A 126 -13.38 -17.60 -11.43
CA GLN A 126 -12.83 -18.05 -10.15
C GLN A 126 -11.42 -17.52 -9.91
N TYR A 127 -10.57 -17.53 -10.93
CA TYR A 127 -9.20 -17.03 -10.82
C TYR A 127 -9.16 -15.52 -10.55
N MET A 128 -10.01 -14.73 -11.21
CA MET A 128 -10.20 -13.30 -10.93
C MET A 128 -10.59 -13.05 -9.47
N ASN A 129 -11.57 -13.81 -8.96
CA ASN A 129 -11.99 -13.70 -7.57
C ASN A 129 -10.83 -14.01 -6.58
N ILE A 130 -10.06 -15.06 -6.83
CA ILE A 130 -8.90 -15.41 -6.00
C ILE A 130 -7.84 -14.31 -6.03
N ILE A 131 -7.55 -13.72 -7.20
CA ILE A 131 -6.61 -12.59 -7.32
C ILE A 131 -7.10 -11.42 -6.48
N LEU A 132 -8.38 -11.02 -6.62
CA LEU A 132 -8.95 -9.91 -5.88
C LEU A 132 -8.88 -10.13 -4.36
N LEU A 133 -9.29 -11.29 -3.87
CA LEU A 133 -9.24 -11.63 -2.44
C LEU A 133 -7.81 -11.58 -1.89
N ARG A 134 -6.82 -12.05 -2.66
CA ARG A 134 -5.39 -11.95 -2.28
C ARG A 134 -4.92 -10.49 -2.22
N THR A 135 -5.31 -9.67 -3.18
CA THR A 135 -4.96 -8.25 -3.22
C THR A 135 -5.58 -7.51 -2.03
N ILE A 136 -6.85 -7.76 -1.71
CA ILE A 136 -7.52 -7.22 -0.52
C ILE A 136 -6.79 -7.65 0.76
N ALA A 137 -6.50 -8.95 0.92
CA ALA A 137 -5.79 -9.46 2.10
C ALA A 137 -4.41 -8.81 2.27
N LYS A 138 -3.63 -8.69 1.18
CA LYS A 138 -2.33 -8.00 1.16
C LYS A 138 -2.46 -6.53 1.58
N LYS A 139 -3.48 -5.82 1.11
CA LYS A 139 -3.72 -4.42 1.49
C LYS A 139 -4.17 -4.28 2.95
N LEU A 140 -5.01 -5.19 3.44
CA LEU A 140 -5.42 -5.23 4.84
C LEU A 140 -4.22 -5.50 5.76
N GLN A 141 -3.38 -6.50 5.45
CA GLN A 141 -2.15 -6.77 6.20
C GLN A 141 -1.20 -5.57 6.20
N LYS A 142 -1.08 -4.85 5.07
CA LYS A 142 -0.26 -3.64 5.00
C LYS A 142 -0.88 -2.47 5.77
N LYS A 143 -2.21 -2.34 5.79
CA LYS A 143 -2.92 -1.34 6.60
C LYS A 143 -2.79 -1.67 8.08
N GLU A 144 -2.87 -2.93 8.47
CA GLU A 144 -2.69 -3.41 9.83
C GLU A 144 -1.23 -3.26 10.27
N SER A 145 -0.25 -3.59 9.43
CA SER A 145 1.16 -3.33 9.71
C SER A 145 1.41 -1.82 9.88
N ARG A 146 0.83 -0.98 9.01
CA ARG A 146 0.90 0.49 9.11
C ARG A 146 0.13 1.04 10.31
N LYS A 147 -0.92 0.36 10.76
CA LYS A 147 -1.70 0.72 11.95
C LYS A 147 -0.95 0.30 13.20
N ASN A 148 -0.25 -0.82 13.20
CA ASN A 148 0.70 -1.23 14.24
C ASN A 148 1.96 -0.35 14.24
N ASP A 149 2.34 0.23 13.09
CA ASP A 149 3.35 1.30 13.01
C ASP A 149 2.77 2.67 13.44
N GLY A 150 1.44 2.78 13.54
CA GLY A 150 0.67 4.01 13.71
C GLY A 150 0.15 4.23 15.14
N GLU A 151 -0.37 3.18 15.77
CA GLU A 151 -0.42 2.97 17.21
C GLU A 151 1.01 2.65 17.61
N VAL A 152 1.73 3.63 18.14
CA VAL A 152 3.03 3.36 18.77
C VAL A 152 2.72 2.52 20.00
N GLU A 153 2.67 1.20 19.84
CA GLU A 153 3.04 0.30 20.91
C GLU A 153 4.38 0.85 21.40
N LYS A 154 4.42 1.29 22.64
CA LYS A 154 5.66 1.75 23.29
C LYS A 154 6.57 0.53 23.39
N VAL A 155 7.25 0.19 22.30
CA VAL A 155 8.20 -0.92 22.26
C VAL A 155 9.42 -0.46 23.02
N THR A 156 9.46 -0.79 24.30
CA THR A 156 10.62 -0.58 25.15
C THR A 156 11.75 -1.49 24.67
N ARG A 157 12.81 -0.91 24.11
CA ARG A 157 14.02 -1.63 23.72
C ARG A 157 14.97 -1.71 24.91
N SER A 158 15.48 -2.90 25.18
CA SER A 158 16.47 -3.14 26.24
C SER A 158 17.87 -3.32 25.65
N TYR A 159 18.83 -2.57 26.16
CA TYR A 159 20.22 -2.62 25.73
C TYR A 159 21.15 -2.94 26.91
N PRO A 160 21.90 -4.05 26.88
CA PRO A 160 22.87 -4.35 27.93
C PRO A 160 24.01 -3.34 27.92
N VAL A 161 24.56 -3.03 29.10
CA VAL A 161 25.64 -2.05 29.25
C VAL A 161 26.95 -2.68 29.69
N LYS A 162 28.08 -2.08 29.31
CA LYS A 162 29.41 -2.53 29.75
C LYS A 162 29.52 -2.45 31.28
N LYS A 163 30.23 -3.41 31.87
CA LYS A 163 30.45 -3.47 33.33
C LYS A 163 31.09 -2.17 33.81
N GLY A 164 30.49 -1.53 34.81
CA GLY A 164 30.94 -0.24 35.36
C GLY A 164 30.25 0.99 34.78
N THR A 165 29.37 0.83 33.80
CA THR A 165 28.54 1.94 33.27
C THR A 165 27.50 2.35 34.31
N LYS A 166 27.41 3.65 34.60
CA LYS A 166 26.38 4.21 35.50
C LYS A 166 25.13 4.55 34.70
N LEU A 167 23.97 4.11 35.20
CA LEU A 167 22.67 4.28 34.57
C LEU A 167 21.68 5.08 35.43
N ASP A 168 22.19 5.86 36.39
CA ASP A 168 21.38 6.86 37.08
C ASP A 168 20.98 7.99 36.12
N VAL A 169 19.89 8.68 36.47
CA VAL A 169 19.27 9.73 35.65
C VAL A 169 20.27 10.83 35.27
N ASP A 170 21.14 11.23 36.21
CA ASP A 170 22.12 12.28 35.99
C ASP A 170 23.20 11.86 34.98
N SER A 171 23.69 10.63 35.11
CA SER A 171 24.66 10.05 34.17
C SER A 171 24.08 9.93 32.76
N ILE A 172 22.85 9.42 32.63
CA ILE A 172 22.16 9.31 31.33
C ILE A 172 21.92 10.69 30.74
N LEU A 173 21.45 11.66 31.53
CA LEU A 173 21.16 13.02 31.08
C LEU A 173 22.42 13.71 30.57
N LYS A 174 23.54 13.57 31.29
CA LYS A 174 24.83 14.15 30.91
C LYS A 174 25.27 13.65 29.53
N THR A 175 25.36 12.34 29.35
CA THR A 175 25.77 11.73 28.07
C THR A 175 24.78 12.05 26.95
N THR A 176 23.48 12.08 27.24
CA THR A 176 22.44 12.43 26.26
C THR A 176 22.61 13.86 25.76
N ARG A 177 22.91 14.82 26.64
CA ARG A 177 23.20 16.21 26.28
C ARG A 177 24.49 16.36 25.49
N GLU A 178 25.53 15.59 25.83
CA GLU A 178 26.79 15.58 25.08
C GLU A 178 26.59 15.11 23.63
N VAL A 179 25.79 14.06 23.41
CA VAL A 179 25.61 13.46 22.08
C VAL A 179 24.56 14.19 21.23
N THR A 180 23.41 14.52 21.82
CA THR A 180 22.25 15.06 21.09
C THR A 180 22.11 16.56 21.19
N ARG A 181 22.85 17.21 22.11
CA ARG A 181 22.66 18.63 22.49
C ARG A 181 21.25 18.92 23.02
N SER A 182 20.53 17.89 23.43
CA SER A 182 19.18 17.94 24.01
C SER A 182 19.11 17.01 25.22
N GLY A 183 18.12 17.20 26.10
CA GLY A 183 17.94 16.33 27.26
C GLY A 183 17.21 17.02 28.40
N THR A 184 16.04 16.50 28.75
CA THR A 184 15.23 16.91 29.90
C THR A 184 14.82 15.70 30.72
N VAL A 185 14.63 15.87 32.02
CA VAL A 185 14.15 14.79 32.90
C VAL A 185 12.64 14.91 33.07
N SER A 186 11.93 13.78 32.99
CA SER A 186 10.51 13.66 33.29
C SER A 186 10.23 12.30 33.89
N LYS A 187 9.62 12.24 35.08
CA LYS A 187 9.28 10.98 35.78
C LYS A 187 10.46 10.00 35.86
N GLU A 188 11.64 10.48 36.25
CA GLU A 188 12.89 9.70 36.33
C GLU A 188 13.44 9.16 34.99
N HIS A 189 12.81 9.51 33.87
CA HIS A 189 13.30 9.21 32.54
C HIS A 189 13.98 10.43 31.91
N VAL A 190 15.00 10.18 31.10
CA VAL A 190 15.66 11.19 30.29
C VAL A 190 15.00 11.23 28.92
N ILE A 191 14.45 12.38 28.55
CA ILE A 191 13.83 12.63 27.25
C ILE A 191 14.81 13.42 26.38
N ALA A 192 15.18 12.85 25.25
CA ALA A 192 15.99 13.47 24.20
C ALA A 192 15.16 13.79 22.96
N LYS A 193 15.57 14.82 22.23
CA LYS A 193 15.06 15.17 20.90
C LYS A 193 16.16 14.91 19.88
N ILE A 194 15.89 14.03 18.92
CA ILE A 194 16.80 13.75 17.81
C ILE A 194 16.10 14.18 16.53
N PRO A 195 16.71 15.00 15.66
CA PRO A 195 16.10 15.34 14.38
C PRO A 195 15.66 14.08 13.60
N GLY A 196 14.37 13.98 13.25
CA GLY A 196 13.75 12.82 12.63
C GLY A 196 13.16 11.77 13.59
N LEU A 197 13.27 11.99 14.90
CA LEU A 197 12.52 11.28 15.93
C LEU A 197 11.77 12.30 16.79
N GLU A 198 10.47 12.09 16.96
CA GLU A 198 9.61 12.97 17.74
C GLU A 198 9.98 12.95 19.23
N ARG A 199 10.33 11.76 19.75
CA ARG A 199 10.68 11.57 21.16
C ARG A 199 11.59 10.36 21.34
N VAL A 200 12.62 10.50 22.17
CA VAL A 200 13.46 9.39 22.65
C VAL A 200 13.47 9.44 24.17
N GLU A 201 12.99 8.40 24.83
CA GLU A 201 12.88 8.31 26.29
C GLU A 201 13.78 7.19 26.81
N LEU A 202 14.61 7.48 27.81
CA LEU A 202 15.71 6.64 28.27
C LEU A 202 15.71 6.51 29.79
N TRP A 203 15.89 5.30 30.30
CA TRP A 203 16.07 5.05 31.73
C TRP A 203 16.89 3.79 31.98
N GLY A 204 17.51 3.72 33.16
CA GLY A 204 18.29 2.57 33.59
C GLY A 204 17.44 1.57 34.36
N GLU A 205 17.57 0.28 34.04
CA GLU A 205 17.02 -0.80 34.84
C GLU A 205 18.07 -1.92 35.01
N GLY A 206 18.61 -2.05 36.23
CA GLY A 206 19.64 -3.04 36.55
C GLY A 206 20.91 -2.89 35.70
N LYS A 207 21.15 -3.84 34.79
CA LYS A 207 22.30 -3.86 33.87
C LYS A 207 21.94 -3.47 32.44
N ASN A 208 20.75 -2.93 32.23
CA ASN A 208 20.23 -2.58 30.93
C ASN A 208 19.81 -1.11 30.89
N LEU A 209 20.07 -0.47 29.76
CA LEU A 209 19.45 0.79 29.37
C LEU A 209 18.18 0.48 28.60
N LEU A 210 17.04 0.96 29.09
CA LEU A 210 15.76 0.88 28.42
C LEU A 210 15.53 2.15 27.60
N CYS A 211 14.91 1.98 26.44
CA CYS A 211 14.65 3.06 25.50
C CYS A 211 13.31 2.90 24.80
N GLU A 212 12.52 3.97 24.76
CA GLU A 212 11.35 4.11 23.91
C GLU A 212 11.59 5.20 22.87
N THR A 213 11.13 4.98 21.63
CA THR A 213 11.27 5.94 20.54
C THR A 213 9.94 6.15 19.83
N THR A 214 9.59 7.42 19.60
CA THR A 214 8.48 7.82 18.74
C THR A 214 9.05 8.40 17.44
N ALA A 215 8.67 7.82 16.30
CA ALA A 215 9.15 8.25 14.99
C ALA A 215 8.40 9.51 14.52
N ASP A 216 9.13 10.47 13.94
CA ASP A 216 8.52 11.63 13.29
C ASP A 216 8.08 11.24 11.86
N LYS A 217 6.77 11.08 11.67
CA LYS A 217 6.14 10.62 10.41
C LYS A 217 6.33 11.61 9.25
N ASN A 218 6.79 12.83 9.50
CA ASN A 218 6.97 13.88 8.49
C ASN A 218 8.45 14.14 8.13
N SER A 219 9.42 13.43 8.71
CA SER A 219 10.84 13.75 8.49
C SER A 219 11.39 13.12 7.19
N GLU A 220 11.87 13.97 6.28
CA GLU A 220 12.47 13.57 4.99
C GLU A 220 13.81 12.81 5.11
N ASN A 221 14.37 12.63 6.32
CA ASN A 221 15.73 12.11 6.51
C ASN A 221 15.90 11.09 7.65
N TYR A 222 15.14 9.98 7.57
CA TYR A 222 15.17 8.86 8.52
C TYR A 222 16.59 8.26 8.74
N VAL A 223 17.44 8.25 7.70
CA VAL A 223 18.78 7.65 7.77
C VAL A 223 19.69 8.40 8.75
N ALA A 224 19.64 9.74 8.75
CA ALA A 224 20.41 10.57 9.68
C ALA A 224 19.95 10.38 11.13
N ALA A 225 18.64 10.24 11.34
CA ALA A 225 18.04 10.00 12.65
C ALA A 225 18.50 8.66 13.25
N VAL A 226 18.49 7.59 12.45
CA VAL A 226 18.96 6.25 12.87
C VAL A 226 20.44 6.27 13.23
N LYS A 227 21.27 6.99 12.48
CA LYS A 227 22.70 7.12 12.79
C LYS A 227 22.91 7.81 14.14
N LYS A 228 22.24 8.95 14.35
CA LYS A 228 22.37 9.73 15.59
C LYS A 228 21.84 8.97 16.81
N PHE A 229 20.74 8.23 16.64
CA PHE A 229 20.22 7.34 17.67
C PHE A 229 21.24 6.23 18.04
N ASN A 230 21.86 5.59 17.05
CA ASN A 230 22.86 4.55 17.33
C ASN A 230 24.10 5.08 18.05
N GLU A 231 24.57 6.29 17.71
CA GLU A 231 25.64 7.00 18.42
C GLU A 231 25.28 7.23 19.90
N LEU A 232 24.05 7.65 20.18
CA LEU A 232 23.56 7.86 21.54
C LEU A 232 23.54 6.56 22.35
N ILE A 233 22.98 5.48 21.80
CA ILE A 233 22.95 4.19 22.50
C ILE A 233 24.37 3.64 22.69
N GLU A 234 25.28 3.83 21.72
CA GLU A 234 26.67 3.41 21.88
C GLU A 234 27.37 4.18 23.00
N ALA A 235 27.18 5.50 23.09
CA ALA A 235 27.74 6.32 24.16
C ALA A 235 27.20 5.93 25.55
N LEU A 236 25.90 5.61 25.63
CA LEU A 236 25.25 5.25 26.90
C LEU A 236 25.51 3.82 27.36
N THR A 237 25.72 2.88 26.43
CA THR A 237 25.89 1.45 26.75
C THR A 237 27.34 0.99 26.68
N GLY A 238 28.18 1.74 25.97
CA GLY A 238 29.55 1.39 25.63
C GLY A 238 29.68 0.32 24.55
N TYR A 239 28.57 -0.22 24.01
CA TYR A 239 28.60 -1.24 22.96
C TYR A 239 28.22 -0.65 21.60
N SER A 240 29.08 -0.91 20.61
CA SER A 240 28.80 -0.60 19.21
C SER A 240 27.62 -1.42 18.68
N ALA A 241 26.99 -0.93 17.60
CA ALA A 241 25.87 -1.64 16.96
C ALA A 241 26.22 -3.11 16.58
N LYS A 242 27.47 -3.37 16.18
CA LYS A 242 27.96 -4.72 15.84
C LYS A 242 28.08 -5.62 17.06
N GLU A 243 28.57 -5.09 18.18
CA GLU A 243 28.65 -5.83 19.46
C GLU A 243 27.25 -6.13 20.00
N ARG A 244 26.33 -5.16 19.97
CA ARG A 244 24.93 -5.35 20.38
C ARG A 244 24.27 -6.48 19.61
N LYS A 245 24.43 -6.51 18.28
CA LYS A 245 23.88 -7.59 17.42
C LYS A 245 24.44 -8.96 17.79
N LYS A 246 25.74 -9.05 18.12
CA LYS A 246 26.40 -10.29 18.53
C LYS A 246 25.89 -10.80 19.89
N ILE A 247 25.62 -9.89 20.83
CA ILE A 247 25.06 -10.22 22.15
C ILE A 247 23.64 -10.79 21.98
N VAL A 248 22.80 -10.13 21.19
CA VAL A 248 21.42 -10.59 20.91
C VAL A 248 21.43 -11.97 20.23
N SER A 249 22.34 -12.22 19.28
CA SER A 249 22.44 -13.52 18.60
C SER A 249 22.90 -14.68 19.48
N LYS A 250 23.48 -14.38 20.65
CA LYS A 250 23.98 -15.37 21.62
C LYS A 250 23.04 -15.58 22.81
N ALA A 251 21.99 -14.78 22.93
CA ALA A 251 20.96 -15.01 23.93
C ALA A 251 20.21 -16.31 23.59
N PRO A 252 19.92 -17.17 24.58
CA PRO A 252 19.08 -18.34 24.36
C PRO A 252 17.73 -17.87 23.79
N LYS A 253 17.28 -18.50 22.71
CA LYS A 253 15.93 -18.29 22.19
C LYS A 253 14.99 -19.04 23.13
N GLU A 254 14.09 -18.31 23.79
CA GLU A 254 12.94 -18.88 24.49
C GLU A 254 11.99 -19.57 23.51
#